data_AF-A0A124FFP5-F1
#
_entry.id   AF-A0A124FFP5-F1
#
_cell.length_a   1.000
_cell.length_b   1.000
_cell.length_c   1.000
_cell.angle_alpha   90.00
_cell.angle_beta   90.00
_cell.angle_gamma   90.00
#
_symmetry.space_group_name_H-M   'P 1'
#
loop_
_entity.id
_entity.type
_entity.pdbx_description
1 polymer ?
#
loop_
_entity_poly.entity_id
_entity_poly.type
_entity_poly.pdbx_seq_one_letter_code
_entity_poly.pdbx_strand_id
1 'polypeptide(L)' 'LIRLVKKLGGEVVSLAFLVELSYLEPRKRLEGYDVKTLIVY' A
#
# COMPACT_ATOMS: atom_id res chain seq x y z
N LEU A 1 -8.81 -1.47 -4.77
CA LEU A 1 -9.24 -0.96 -3.45
C LEU A 1 -9.01 0.54 -3.29
N ILE A 2 -7.77 1.04 -3.33
CA ILE A 2 -7.46 2.48 -3.18
C ILE A 2 -8.37 3.39 -4.03
N ARG A 3 -8.47 3.12 -5.34
CA ARG A 3 -9.35 3.88 -6.26
C ARG A 3 -10.83 3.79 -5.89
N LEU A 4 -11.29 2.66 -5.35
CA LEU A 4 -12.69 2.48 -4.95
C LEU A 4 -13.00 3.25 -3.67
N VAL A 5 -12.12 3.15 -2.66
CA VAL A 5 -12.23 3.92 -1.42
C VAL A 5 -12.31 5.42 -1.72
N LYS A 6 -11.43 5.94 -2.59
CA LYS A 6 -11.47 7.33 -3.03
C LYS A 6 -12.78 7.72 -3.72
N LYS A 7 -13.32 6.85 -4.59
CA LYS A 7 -14.61 7.10 -5.27
C LYS A 7 -15.80 7.15 -4.32
N LEU A 8 -15.71 6.49 -3.18
CA LEU A 8 -16.75 6.48 -2.15
C LEU A 8 -16.58 7.64 -1.14
N GLY A 9 -15.66 8.58 -1.40
CA GLY A 9 -15.37 9.71 -0.50
C GLY A 9 -14.46 9.36 0.67
N GLY A 10 -13.89 8.15 0.71
CA GLY A 10 -12.96 7.73 1.75
C GLY A 10 -11.51 8.13 1.45
N GLU A 11 -10.75 8.37 2.51
CA GLU A 11 -9.31 8.62 2.46
C GLU A 11 -8.53 7.35 2.85
N VAL A 12 -7.43 7.07 2.14
CA VAL A 12 -6.54 5.96 2.47
C VAL A 12 -5.38 6.50 3.29
N VAL A 13 -5.43 6.29 4.61
CA VAL A 13 -4.39 6.75 5.54
C VAL A 13 -3.14 5.89 5.54
N SER A 14 -3.28 4.56 5.37
CA SER A 14 -2.16 3.62 5.31
C SER A 14 -2.55 2.31 4.63
N LEU A 15 -1.55 1.59 4.12
CA LEU A 15 -1.65 0.23 3.58
C LEU A 15 -0.82 -0.71 4.46
N ALA A 16 -1.43 -1.76 4.98
CA ALA A 16 -0.74 -2.76 5.81
C ALA A 16 -0.72 -4.13 5.11
N PHE A 17 0.47 -4.71 4.99
CA PHE A 17 0.70 -6.02 4.38
C PHE A 17 1.37 -6.97 5.38
N LEU A 18 1.04 -8.25 5.28
CA LEU A 18 1.75 -9.29 6.03
C LEU A 18 3.14 -9.55 5.43
N VAL A 19 3.22 -9.62 4.09
CA VAL A 19 4.45 -9.92 3.35
C VAL A 19 4.65 -8.92 2.21
N GLU A 20 5.86 -8.39 2.07
CA GLU A 20 6.31 -7.53 0.96
C GLU A 20 7.41 -8.23 0.18
N LEU A 21 7.19 -8.35 -1.13
CA LEU A 21 8.19 -8.86 -2.07
C LEU A 21 8.97 -7.66 -2.62
N SER A 22 10.05 -7.28 -1.93
CA SER A 22 10.87 -6.09 -2.18
C SER A 22 11.53 -6.09 -3.56
N TYR A 23 11.88 -7.27 -4.10
CA TYR A 23 12.45 -7.40 -5.45
C TYR A 23 11.50 -6.94 -6.58
N LEU A 24 10.19 -6.82 -6.31
CA LEU A 24 9.21 -6.27 -7.26
C LEU A 24 9.08 -4.75 -7.17
N GLU A 25 9.86 -4.10 -6.30
CA GLU A 25 9.82 -2.67 -6.03
C GLU A 25 8.40 -2.11 -5.77
N PRO A 26 7.57 -2.77 -4.92
CA PRO A 26 6.16 -2.40 -4.75
C PRO A 26 5.98 -0.97 -4.24
N ARG A 27 6.96 -0.45 -3.50
CA ARG A 27 6.96 0.93 -2.98
C ARG A 27 6.94 1.99 -4.07
N LYS A 28 7.51 1.73 -5.26
CA LYS A 28 7.40 2.65 -6.41
C LYS A 28 5.96 2.80 -6.89
N ARG A 29 5.17 1.72 -6.85
CA ARG A 29 3.76 1.74 -7.27
C ARG A 29 2.82 2.32 -6.22
N LEU A 30 3.25 2.29 -4.96
CA LEU A 30 2.50 2.79 -3.79
C LEU A 30 3.07 4.11 -3.27
N GLU A 31 3.78 4.85 -4.11
CA GLU A 31 4.32 6.16 -3.78
C GLU A 31 3.22 7.10 -3.28
N GLY A 32 3.51 7.83 -2.21
CA GLY A 32 2.55 8.73 -1.56
C GLY A 32 1.58 8.06 -0.58
N TYR A 33 1.68 6.75 -0.34
CA TYR A 33 0.95 6.07 0.73
C TYR A 33 1.90 5.58 1.82
N ASP A 34 1.47 5.64 3.08
CA ASP A 34 2.17 4.99 4.19
C ASP A 34 2.00 3.47 4.07
N VAL A 35 3.09 2.75 3.81
CA VAL A 35 3.08 1.29 3.63
C VAL A 35 3.81 0.62 4.78
N LYS A 36 3.06 -0.20 5.53
CA LYS A 36 3.54 -1.01 6.66
C LYS A 36 3.56 -2.48 6.28
N THR A 37 4.66 -3.16 6.57
CA THR A 37 4.81 -4.59 6.28
C THR A 37 5.44 -5.31 7.47
N LEU A 38 4.93 -6.49 7.81
CA LEU A 38 5.48 -7.32 8.88
C LEU A 38 6.69 -8.17 8.45
N ILE A 39 6.70 -8.72 7.23
CA ILE A 39 7.77 -9.58 6.71
C ILE A 39 8.20 -9.06 5.33
N VAL A 40 9.50 -8.89 5.10
CA VAL A 40 10.05 -8.37 3.83
C VAL A 40 11.01 -9.40 3.24
N TYR A 41 10.82 -9.72 1.96
CA TYR A 41 11.66 -10.64 1.16
C TYR A 41 12.19 -9.98 -0.10
#